data_AF-A0A9D8XJE2-F1
#
_entry.id   AF-A0A9D8XJE2-F1
#
_cell.length_a   1.000
_cell.length_b   1.000
_cell.length_c   1.000
_cell.angle_alpha   90.00
_cell.angle_beta   90.00
_cell.angle_gamma   90.00
#
_symmetry.space_group_name_H-M   'P 1'
#
loop_
_entity.id
_entity.type
_entity.pdbx_description
1 polymer ?
#
loop_
_entity_poly.entity_id
_entity_poly.type
_entity_poly.pdbx_seq_one_letter_code
_entity_poly.pdbx_strand_id
1 'polypeptide(L)'
;MPIIEINDINAPGLEIFSTLTEAQLRNELEPEKGIFIAESPKVIRVALQAGYQTLALLCENRHIQGDAADIIERCPDIPVYTGSRQLLASLTGYTLTRGVLCAMRRPLPRPL
;
A
#
# COMPACT_ATOMS: atom_id res chain seq x y z
N MET A 1 -8.53 12.92 3.88
CA MET A 1 -8.20 11.49 3.98
C MET A 1 -9.45 10.63 3.86
N PRO A 2 -9.72 10.01 2.69
CA PRO A 2 -10.79 9.02 2.60
C PRO A 2 -10.30 7.68 3.16
N ILE A 3 -10.73 7.37 4.39
CA ILE A 3 -10.72 5.97 4.87
C ILE A 3 -11.88 5.28 4.17
N ILE A 4 -11.58 4.21 3.43
CA ILE A 4 -12.52 3.48 2.60
C ILE A 4 -12.70 2.10 3.19
N GLU A 5 -13.86 1.86 3.80
CA GLU A 5 -14.24 0.54 4.27
C GLU A 5 -14.68 -0.33 3.09
N ILE A 6 -14.00 -1.46 2.90
CA ILE A 6 -14.25 -2.41 1.83
C ILE A 6 -14.98 -3.64 2.36
N ASN A 7 -15.98 -4.08 1.60
CA ASN A 7 -16.77 -5.27 1.86
C ASN A 7 -16.70 -6.29 0.71
N ASP A 8 -16.04 -5.93 -0.39
CA ASP A 8 -15.83 -6.73 -1.59
C ASP A 8 -14.38 -6.55 -2.07
N ILE A 9 -13.72 -7.65 -2.46
CA ILE A 9 -12.37 -7.64 -3.02
C ILE A 9 -12.32 -6.99 -4.41
N ASN A 10 -13.46 -6.85 -5.08
CA ASN A 10 -13.59 -6.22 -6.39
C ASN A 10 -13.85 -4.72 -6.31
N ALA A 11 -13.76 -4.10 -5.13
CA ALA A 11 -13.93 -2.67 -5.00
C ALA A 11 -12.88 -1.91 -5.84
N PRO A 12 -13.25 -0.79 -6.49
CA PRO A 12 -12.32 -0.03 -7.33
C PRO A 12 -11.06 0.40 -6.58
N GLY A 13 -9.89 0.25 -7.20
CA GLY A 13 -8.60 0.65 -6.65
C GLY A 13 -7.91 -0.42 -5.78
N LEU A 14 -8.55 -1.58 -5.55
CA LEU A 14 -7.95 -2.71 -4.83
C LEU A 14 -7.07 -3.59 -5.71
N GLU A 15 -7.13 -3.44 -7.04
CA GLU A 15 -6.35 -4.22 -8.00
C GLU A 15 -4.84 -4.15 -7.73
N ILE A 16 -4.37 -3.01 -7.19
CA ILE A 16 -2.97 -2.77 -6.82
C ILE A 16 -2.48 -3.67 -5.67
N PHE A 17 -3.40 -4.20 -4.85
CA PHE A 17 -3.12 -5.11 -3.74
C PHE A 17 -3.55 -6.56 -4.02
N SER A 18 -4.28 -6.79 -5.12
CA SER A 18 -4.75 -8.12 -5.48
C SER A 18 -3.59 -9.00 -5.95
N THR A 19 -3.57 -10.26 -5.49
CA THR A 19 -2.67 -11.38 -5.90
C THR A 19 -1.42 -10.95 -6.68
N LEU A 20 -0.43 -10.44 -5.93
CA LEU A 20 0.84 -9.91 -6.41
C LEU A 20 1.57 -10.91 -7.32
N THR A 21 1.48 -10.75 -8.64
CA THR A 21 2.52 -11.25 -9.54
C THR A 21 3.57 -10.17 -9.69
N GLU A 22 4.75 -10.43 -9.14
CA GLU A 22 5.94 -9.54 -9.21
C GLU A 22 6.24 -9.03 -10.62
N ALA A 23 5.80 -9.76 -11.66
CA ALA A 23 5.92 -9.40 -13.08
C ALA A 23 5.13 -8.15 -13.48
N GLN A 24 4.01 -7.81 -12.82
CA GLN A 24 3.22 -6.61 -13.14
C GLN A 24 3.70 -5.37 -12.38
N LEU A 25 4.34 -5.57 -11.22
CA LEU A 25 4.95 -4.51 -10.41
C LEU A 25 6.35 -4.12 -10.92
N ARG A 26 7.12 -5.11 -11.40
CA ARG A 26 8.29 -4.88 -12.24
C ARG A 26 7.84 -4.54 -13.64
N ASN A 27 7.53 -3.27 -13.86
CA ASN A 27 7.44 -2.73 -15.21
C ASN A 27 8.85 -2.82 -15.85
N GLU A 28 9.25 -4.01 -16.34
CA GLU A 28 10.62 -4.33 -16.79
C GLU A 28 11.10 -3.39 -17.91
N LEU A 29 10.15 -2.78 -18.62
CA LEU A 29 10.39 -1.80 -19.69
C LEU A 29 10.50 -0.36 -19.18
N GLU A 30 9.92 -0.03 -18.02
CA GLU A 30 9.84 1.34 -17.48
C GLU A 30 10.01 1.33 -15.94
N PRO A 31 11.24 1.13 -15.43
CA PRO A 31 11.51 1.00 -14.00
C PRO A 31 11.08 2.21 -13.17
N GLU A 32 11.04 3.42 -13.75
CA GLU A 32 10.46 4.62 -13.10
C GLU A 32 8.95 4.58 -12.88
N LYS A 33 8.23 3.75 -13.65
CA LYS A 33 6.78 3.51 -13.49
C LYS A 33 6.49 2.30 -12.61
N GLY A 34 7.52 1.60 -12.13
CA GLY A 34 7.39 0.45 -11.26
C GLY A 34 6.69 0.81 -9.96
N ILE A 35 5.54 0.19 -9.72
CA ILE A 35 4.86 0.19 -8.44
C ILE A 35 5.42 -0.99 -7.64
N PHE A 36 5.52 -0.88 -6.33
CA PHE A 36 5.77 -2.02 -5.45
C PHE A 36 4.97 -1.88 -4.17
N ILE A 37 4.82 -3.00 -3.46
CA ILE A 37 4.17 -3.03 -2.15
C ILE A 37 5.23 -3.02 -1.06
N ALA A 38 5.21 -2.00 -0.21
CA ALA A 38 5.97 -1.94 1.02
C ALA A 38 5.15 -2.57 2.14
N GLU A 39 5.72 -3.57 2.82
CA GLU A 39 5.07 -4.28 3.92
C GLU A 39 5.61 -3.79 5.27
N SER A 40 4.72 -3.43 6.19
CA SER A 40 4.95 -2.91 7.55
C SER A 40 5.19 -1.40 7.68
N PRO A 41 4.78 -0.80 8.81
CA PRO A 41 5.03 0.62 9.09
C PRO A 41 6.50 1.03 9.01
N LYS A 42 7.42 0.15 9.43
CA LYS A 42 8.85 0.43 9.41
C LYS A 42 9.38 0.61 7.99
N VAL A 43 9.04 -0.31 7.08
CA VAL A 43 9.50 -0.24 5.68
C VAL A 43 8.89 0.96 4.98
N ILE A 44 7.60 1.23 5.20
CA ILE A 44 6.91 2.38 4.60
C ILE A 44 7.56 3.70 5.04
N ARG A 45 7.89 3.85 6.32
CA ARG A 45 8.61 5.04 6.83
C ARG A 45 9.97 5.23 6.15
N VAL A 46 10.74 4.15 6.00
CA VAL A 46 12.04 4.21 5.31
C VAL A 46 11.87 4.60 3.84
N ALA A 47 10.86 4.06 3.15
CA ALA A 47 10.57 4.41 1.77
C ALA A 47 10.14 5.88 1.64
N LEU A 48 9.25 6.38 2.52
CA LEU A 48 8.88 7.80 2.57
C LEU A 48 10.11 8.71 2.76
N GLN A 49 11.02 8.36 3.68
CA GLN A 49 12.26 9.11 3.90
C GLN A 49 13.20 9.10 2.69
N ALA A 50 13.17 8.02 1.90
CA ALA A 50 13.95 7.90 0.67
C ALA A 50 13.27 8.56 -0.55
N GLY A 51 12.15 9.27 -0.37
CA GLY A 51 11.46 10.02 -1.42
C GLY A 51 10.50 9.20 -2.28
N TYR A 52 10.12 8.00 -1.84
CA TYR A 52 9.11 7.20 -2.52
C TYR A 52 7.71 7.77 -2.29
N GLN A 53 6.89 7.74 -3.35
CA GLN A 53 5.53 8.28 -3.31
C GLN A 53 4.53 7.18 -2.94
N THR A 54 3.66 7.45 -1.98
CA THR A 54 2.55 6.55 -1.61
C THR A 54 1.40 6.71 -2.59
N LEU A 55 0.74 5.60 -2.92
CA LEU A 55 -0.40 5.57 -3.85
C LEU A 55 -1.69 5.16 -3.14
N ALA A 56 -1.60 4.17 -2.26
CA ALA A 56 -2.69 3.66 -1.46
C ALA A 56 -2.15 2.90 -0.25
N LEU A 57 -2.96 2.80 0.81
CA LEU A 57 -2.70 1.95 1.98
C LEU A 57 -3.80 0.90 2.12
N LEU A 58 -3.43 -0.27 2.65
CA LEU A 58 -4.36 -1.36 2.99
C LEU A 58 -4.02 -1.89 4.39
N CYS A 59 -4.95 -1.80 5.33
CA CYS A 59 -4.77 -2.34 6.68
C CYS A 59 -6.09 -2.61 7.41
N GLU A 60 -6.05 -3.41 8.48
CA GLU A 60 -7.19 -3.52 9.40
C GLU A 60 -7.43 -2.19 10.14
N ASN A 61 -8.67 -1.92 10.52
CA ASN A 61 -9.08 -0.65 11.15
C ASN A 61 -8.23 -0.30 12.39
N ARG A 62 -7.86 -1.30 13.20
CA ARG A 62 -6.98 -1.13 14.37
C ARG A 62 -5.62 -0.48 14.08
N HIS A 63 -5.12 -0.60 12.86
CA HIS A 63 -3.82 -0.03 12.45
C HIS A 63 -3.93 1.44 12.05
N ILE A 64 -5.12 1.90 11.63
CA ILE A 64 -5.38 3.29 11.22
C ILE A 64 -5.10 4.25 12.36
N GLN A 65 -5.60 3.94 13.56
CA GLN A 65 -5.36 4.71 14.78
C GLN A 65 -4.15 4.20 15.57
N GLY A 66 -3.48 3.18 15.05
CA GLY A 66 -2.38 2.49 15.71
C GLY A 66 -1.04 2.82 15.06
N ASP A 67 -0.33 1.78 14.65
CA ASP A 67 1.05 1.83 14.14
C ASP A 67 1.19 2.43 12.73
N ALA A 68 0.09 2.68 12.01
CA ALA A 68 0.08 3.35 10.72
C ALA A 68 -0.46 4.80 10.80
N ALA A 69 -0.87 5.29 11.97
CA ALA A 69 -1.46 6.62 12.13
C ALA A 69 -0.54 7.74 11.61
N ASP A 70 0.74 7.69 11.97
CA ASP A 70 1.75 8.66 11.54
C ASP A 70 2.02 8.64 10.03
N ILE A 71 1.87 7.48 9.40
CA ILE A 71 2.02 7.31 7.95
C ILE A 71 0.83 7.92 7.24
N ILE A 72 -0.37 7.65 7.75
CA ILE A 72 -1.64 8.17 7.24
C ILE A 72 -1.62 9.71 7.33
N GLU A 73 -1.28 10.28 8.49
CA GLU A 73 -1.16 11.75 8.66
C GLU A 73 -0.21 12.41 7.66
N ARG A 74 0.88 11.73 7.29
CA ARG A 74 1.87 12.22 6.30
C ARG A 74 1.41 12.12 4.85
N CYS A 75 0.34 11.38 4.57
CA CYS A 75 -0.14 11.11 3.22
C CYS A 75 -1.65 11.39 3.08
N PRO A 76 -2.10 12.65 3.26
CA PRO A 76 -3.52 12.97 3.45
C PRO A 76 -4.43 12.72 2.22
N ASP A 77 -3.82 12.63 1.04
CA ASP A 77 -4.52 12.60 -0.25
C ASP A 77 -4.67 11.19 -0.83
N ILE A 78 -4.12 10.17 -0.18
CA ILE A 78 -4.22 8.78 -0.67
C ILE A 78 -5.39 8.02 -0.04
N PRO A 79 -5.98 7.06 -0.76
CA PRO A 79 -6.97 6.16 -0.19
C PRO A 79 -6.33 5.21 0.85
N VAL A 80 -7.04 5.06 1.97
CA VAL A 80 -6.73 4.05 2.99
C VAL A 80 -7.84 3.02 3.00
N TYR A 81 -7.59 1.86 2.42
CA TYR A 81 -8.55 0.76 2.38
C TYR A 81 -8.49 -0.05 3.68
N THR A 82 -9.66 -0.33 4.24
CA THR A 82 -9.78 -1.15 5.45
C THR A 82 -10.94 -2.10 5.36
N GLY A 83 -10.83 -3.26 6.01
CA GLY A 83 -11.87 -4.27 5.99
C GLY A 83 -11.60 -5.37 6.99
N SER A 84 -12.44 -6.41 6.95
CA SER A 84 -12.26 -7.57 7.83
C SER A 84 -10.96 -8.31 7.51
N ARG A 85 -10.35 -8.94 8.52
CA ARG A 85 -9.14 -9.75 8.35
C ARG A 85 -9.29 -10.83 7.28
N GLN A 86 -10.46 -11.47 7.20
CA GLN A 86 -10.73 -12.48 6.18
C GLN A 86 -10.75 -11.87 4.77
N LEU A 87 -11.43 -10.75 4.58
CA LEU A 87 -11.49 -10.06 3.28
C LEU A 87 -10.11 -9.63 2.80
N LEU A 88 -9.34 -9.00 3.70
CA LEU A 88 -7.98 -8.56 3.40
C LEU A 88 -7.07 -9.74 3.05
N ALA A 89 -7.18 -10.86 3.78
CA ALA A 89 -6.40 -12.07 3.49
C ALA A 89 -6.79 -12.72 2.16
N SER A 90 -8.07 -12.69 1.79
CA SER A 90 -8.54 -13.16 0.48
C SER A 90 -8.02 -12.29 -0.66
N LEU A 91 -7.94 -10.96 -0.46
CA LEU A 91 -7.40 -10.02 -1.45
C LEU A 91 -5.91 -10.22 -1.69
N THR A 92 -5.11 -10.30 -0.63
CA THR A 92 -3.64 -10.38 -0.71
C THR A 92 -3.12 -11.80 -0.93
N GLY A 93 -3.96 -12.82 -0.71
CA GLY A 93 -3.56 -14.23 -0.72
C GLY A 93 -2.84 -14.69 0.56
N TYR A 94 -2.70 -13.83 1.56
CA TYR A 94 -2.08 -14.16 2.85
C TYR A 94 -2.64 -13.31 3.99
N THR A 95 -2.59 -13.83 5.22
CA THR A 95 -3.07 -13.07 6.37
C THR A 95 -2.08 -11.98 6.78
N LEU A 96 -2.50 -10.72 6.78
CA LEU A 96 -1.75 -9.63 7.41
C LEU A 96 -1.70 -9.90 8.91
N THR A 97 -0.53 -10.27 9.43
CA THR A 97 -0.40 -10.64 10.84
C THR A 97 -0.31 -9.42 11.74
N ARG A 98 0.46 -8.40 11.34
CA ARG A 98 0.64 -7.12 12.05
C ARG A 98 1.10 -6.02 11.10
N GLY A 99 0.17 -5.22 10.60
CA GLY A 99 0.51 -3.94 10.01
C GLY A 99 -0.28 -3.59 8.78
N VAL A 100 0.42 -2.93 7.87
CA VAL A 100 -0.14 -2.19 6.75
C VAL A 100 0.68 -2.49 5.51
N LEU A 101 -0.02 -2.58 4.38
CA LEU A 101 0.57 -2.58 3.05
C LEU A 101 0.46 -1.18 2.48
N CYS A 102 1.51 -0.74 1.82
CA CYS A 102 1.49 0.51 1.06
C CYS A 102 1.91 0.23 -0.37
N ALA A 103 1.06 0.58 -1.32
CA ALA A 103 1.47 0.67 -2.70
C ALA A 103 2.28 1.96 -2.89
N MET A 104 3.45 1.86 -3.51
CA MET A 104 4.37 2.96 -3.65
C MET A 104 4.98 3.02 -5.06
N ARG A 105 5.25 4.23 -5.53
CA ARG A 105 6.02 4.50 -6.75
C ARG A 105 7.45 4.88 -6.40
N ARG A 106 8.40 4.35 -7.19
CA ARG A 106 9.82 4.71 -7.06
C ARG A 106 10.06 6.16 -7.47
N PRO A 107 10.97 6.89 -6.80
CA PRO A 107 11.39 8.20 -7.28
C PRO A 107 12.08 8.06 -8.63
N LEU A 108 11.98 9.11 -9.47
CA LEU A 108 12.73 9.18 -10.72
C LEU A 108 14.24 9.08 -10.41
N PRO A 109 15.02 8.39 -11.27
CA PRO A 109 16.47 8.42 -11.14
C PRO A 109 16.93 9.87 -11.14
N ARG A 110 17.83 10.23 -10.21
CA ARG A 110 18.43 11.57 -10.23
C ARG A 110 19.17 11.72 -11.55
N PRO A 111 18.95 12.82 -12.31
CA PRO A 111 19.78 13.10 -13.46
C PRO A 111 21.24 13.19 -13.01
N LEU A 112 22.13 12.58 -13.80
CA LEU A 112 23.59 12.64 -13.61
C LEU A 112 24.11 14.07 -13.79
#